data_AF-A0A2N2K228-F1
#
_entry.id   AF-A0A2N2K228-F1
#
_cell.length_a   1.000
_cell.length_b   1.000
_cell.length_c   1.000
_cell.angle_alpha   90.00
_cell.angle_beta   90.00
_cell.angle_gamma   90.00
#
_symmetry.space_group_name_H-M   'P 1'
#
loop_
_entity.id
_entity.type
_entity.pdbx_description
1 polymer ?
#
loop_
_entity_poly.entity_id
_entity_poly.type
_entity_poly.pdbx_seq_one_letter_code
_entity_poly.pdbx_strand_id
1 'polypeptide(L)'
;MKWTDDAKETLSRVPFFVRRRVRERVEEEAARCGAKEVTPELMDRCKKRFLNRMEEEVKGHRVESCFGRSGCPNRAVQSGDLSDDLEKHLSRRNLKAFLKDRVQGELKFHHEFRISISDCPNACSQPQIADVGIIGACTPSVGPEPCTACGACVETCREQAILLRDGAPVVDRAKCLHCGQCITACPSGTLVAGLSGHRILVGGKLGRHPRLAEELAGIHDREAALRIIKLCLDSFQKHCKKGERFGEIIERIGSGRKTLEEESSAS
;
A
#
# COMPACT_ATOMS: atom_id res chain seq x y z
N MET A 1 -11.90 -10.18 -27.65
CA MET A 1 -11.72 -9.11 -28.65
C MET A 1 -10.73 -9.57 -29.72
N LYS A 2 -10.97 -9.33 -31.02
CA LYS A 2 -10.01 -9.69 -32.08
C LYS A 2 -8.97 -8.59 -32.26
N TRP A 3 -7.70 -8.94 -32.51
CA TRP A 3 -6.61 -8.00 -32.78
C TRP A 3 -6.01 -8.33 -34.14
N THR A 4 -5.81 -7.30 -34.98
CA THR A 4 -5.04 -7.40 -36.22
C THR A 4 -3.56 -7.70 -35.92
N ASP A 5 -2.84 -8.29 -36.87
CA ASP A 5 -1.43 -8.64 -36.65
C ASP A 5 -0.55 -7.40 -36.47
N ASP A 6 -0.85 -6.32 -37.21
CA ASP A 6 -0.18 -5.02 -37.04
C ASP A 6 -0.43 -4.39 -35.66
N ALA A 7 -1.65 -4.56 -35.10
CA ALA A 7 -1.95 -4.12 -33.75
C ALA A 7 -1.22 -4.96 -32.68
N LYS A 8 -1.07 -6.27 -32.90
CA LYS A 8 -0.28 -7.15 -32.01
C LYS A 8 1.20 -6.76 -32.04
N GLU A 9 1.73 -6.46 -33.21
CA GLU A 9 3.11 -5.98 -33.39
C GLU A 9 3.31 -4.61 -32.73
N THR A 10 2.34 -3.70 -32.86
CA THR A 10 2.37 -2.41 -32.14
C THR A 10 2.37 -2.62 -30.62
N LEU A 11 1.57 -3.56 -30.12
CA LEU A 11 1.53 -3.89 -28.69
C LEU A 11 2.82 -4.58 -28.21
N SER A 12 3.52 -5.32 -29.06
CA SER A 12 4.79 -6.00 -28.72
C SER A 12 5.88 -4.98 -28.34
N ARG A 13 5.86 -3.80 -28.97
CA ARG A 13 6.80 -2.69 -28.74
C ARG A 13 6.54 -1.93 -27.42
N VAL A 14 5.36 -2.06 -26.84
CA VAL A 14 5.04 -1.49 -25.52
C VAL A 14 5.85 -2.24 -24.45
N PRO A 15 6.42 -1.59 -23.41
CA PRO A 15 7.17 -2.30 -22.37
C PRO A 15 6.31 -3.35 -21.64
N PHE A 16 6.88 -4.54 -21.39
CA PHE A 16 6.11 -5.72 -20.95
C PHE A 16 5.28 -5.46 -19.68
N PHE A 17 5.80 -4.66 -18.74
CA PHE A 17 5.17 -4.35 -17.47
C PHE A 17 3.94 -3.43 -17.58
N VAL A 18 3.74 -2.75 -18.71
CA VAL A 18 2.50 -1.98 -19.00
C VAL A 18 1.64 -2.57 -20.11
N ARG A 19 2.14 -3.57 -20.88
CA ARG A 19 1.42 -4.19 -22.01
C ARG A 19 0.02 -4.65 -21.64
N ARG A 20 -0.13 -5.32 -20.48
CA ARG A 20 -1.43 -5.82 -20.00
C ARG A 20 -2.43 -4.67 -19.83
N ARG A 21 -2.02 -3.61 -19.16
CA ARG A 21 -2.86 -2.42 -18.91
C ARG A 21 -3.22 -1.69 -20.20
N VAL A 22 -2.28 -1.60 -21.15
CA VAL A 22 -2.55 -1.02 -22.47
C VAL A 22 -3.56 -1.88 -23.23
N ARG A 23 -3.42 -3.21 -23.22
CA ARG A 23 -4.37 -4.13 -23.84
C ARG A 23 -5.78 -3.96 -23.26
N GLU A 24 -5.92 -4.07 -21.94
CA GLU A 24 -7.21 -3.94 -21.25
C GLU A 24 -7.91 -2.63 -21.63
N ARG A 25 -7.18 -1.50 -21.60
CA ARG A 25 -7.72 -0.18 -21.96
C ARG A 25 -8.12 -0.04 -23.42
N VAL A 26 -7.33 -0.61 -24.33
CA VAL A 26 -7.67 -0.60 -25.77
C VAL A 26 -8.91 -1.45 -26.03
N GLU A 27 -9.04 -2.59 -25.36
CA GLU A 27 -10.21 -3.47 -25.49
C GLU A 27 -11.48 -2.83 -24.91
N GLU A 28 -11.39 -2.15 -23.77
CA GLU A 28 -12.48 -1.34 -23.20
C GLU A 28 -12.93 -0.23 -24.17
N GLU A 29 -11.98 0.48 -24.79
CA GLU A 29 -12.29 1.52 -25.77
C GLU A 29 -12.91 0.94 -27.05
N ALA A 30 -12.41 -0.21 -27.49
CA ALA A 30 -12.95 -0.92 -28.64
C ALA A 30 -14.41 -1.32 -28.40
N ALA A 31 -14.69 -1.89 -27.23
CA ALA A 31 -16.05 -2.24 -26.81
C ALA A 31 -16.95 -1.00 -26.74
N ARG A 32 -16.47 0.11 -26.14
CA ARG A 32 -17.21 1.38 -26.07
C ARG A 32 -17.56 1.93 -27.44
N CYS A 33 -16.68 1.80 -28.42
CA CYS A 33 -16.89 2.27 -29.78
C CYS A 33 -17.62 1.26 -30.68
N GLY A 34 -18.03 0.10 -30.14
CA GLY A 34 -18.66 -0.98 -30.92
C GLY A 34 -17.73 -1.60 -31.97
N ALA A 35 -16.41 -1.44 -31.83
CA ALA A 35 -15.44 -2.01 -32.74
C ALA A 35 -15.41 -3.54 -32.59
N LYS A 36 -15.36 -4.27 -33.71
CA LYS A 36 -15.26 -5.74 -33.73
C LYS A 36 -13.82 -6.24 -33.63
N GLU A 37 -12.87 -5.37 -33.99
CA GLU A 37 -11.44 -5.66 -34.01
C GLU A 37 -10.61 -4.45 -33.53
N VAL A 38 -9.41 -4.75 -33.03
CA VAL A 38 -8.41 -3.75 -32.64
C VAL A 38 -7.41 -3.57 -33.77
N THR A 39 -7.32 -2.33 -34.25
CA THR A 39 -6.38 -1.88 -35.29
C THR A 39 -5.37 -0.87 -34.74
N PRO A 40 -4.23 -0.62 -35.41
CA PRO A 40 -3.29 0.42 -35.01
C PRO A 40 -3.93 1.81 -34.90
N GLU A 41 -4.90 2.14 -35.75
CA GLU A 41 -5.62 3.41 -35.74
C GLU A 41 -6.49 3.55 -34.48
N LEU A 42 -7.16 2.45 -34.07
CA LEU A 42 -7.90 2.43 -32.81
C LEU A 42 -6.95 2.60 -31.61
N MET A 43 -5.77 1.96 -31.64
CA MET A 43 -4.77 2.12 -30.59
C MET A 43 -4.27 3.57 -30.49
N ASP A 44 -3.97 4.22 -31.62
CA ASP A 44 -3.54 5.61 -31.67
C ASP A 44 -4.64 6.57 -31.20
N ARG A 45 -5.88 6.33 -31.62
CA ARG A 45 -7.06 7.09 -31.14
C ARG A 45 -7.24 6.93 -29.64
N CYS A 46 -7.11 5.71 -29.11
CA CYS A 46 -7.20 5.43 -27.68
C CYS A 46 -6.09 6.18 -26.91
N LYS A 47 -4.84 6.15 -27.42
CA LYS A 47 -3.70 6.89 -26.86
C LYS A 47 -3.97 8.40 -26.85
N LYS A 48 -4.36 8.99 -27.98
CA LYS A 48 -4.67 10.44 -28.10
C LYS A 48 -5.80 10.84 -27.15
N ARG A 49 -6.87 10.05 -27.10
CA ARG A 49 -8.00 10.29 -26.20
C ARG A 49 -7.56 10.25 -24.73
N PHE A 50 -6.76 9.26 -24.34
CA PHE A 50 -6.26 9.14 -22.97
C PHE A 50 -5.40 10.34 -22.58
N LEU A 51 -4.51 10.80 -23.47
CA LEU A 51 -3.67 11.96 -23.22
C LEU A 51 -4.50 13.24 -23.08
N ASN A 52 -5.53 13.41 -23.91
CA ASN A 52 -6.39 14.60 -23.92
C ASN A 52 -7.46 14.61 -22.81
N ARG A 53 -7.80 13.46 -22.23
CA ARG A 53 -8.85 13.32 -21.21
C ARG A 53 -8.31 12.69 -19.92
N MET A 54 -7.02 12.87 -19.65
CA MET A 54 -6.35 12.26 -18.50
C MET A 54 -6.97 12.68 -17.16
N GLU A 55 -7.40 13.94 -17.04
CA GLU A 55 -8.07 14.46 -15.84
C GLU A 55 -9.37 13.69 -15.52
N GLU A 56 -10.10 13.21 -16.52
CA GLU A 56 -11.34 12.47 -16.31
C GLU A 56 -11.10 11.11 -15.65
N GLU A 57 -9.93 10.51 -15.89
CA GLU A 57 -9.51 9.22 -15.34
C GLU A 57 -9.00 9.32 -13.90
N VAL A 58 -8.67 10.53 -13.43
CA VAL A 58 -8.23 10.77 -12.06
C VAL A 58 -9.43 10.65 -11.13
N LYS A 59 -9.32 9.80 -10.09
CA LYS A 59 -10.36 9.61 -9.07
C LYS A 59 -10.19 10.54 -7.87
N GLY A 60 -8.98 11.10 -7.71
CA GLY A 60 -8.56 11.90 -6.57
C GLY A 60 -7.91 11.09 -5.46
N HIS A 61 -8.01 9.76 -5.52
CA HIS A 61 -7.33 8.84 -4.62
C HIS A 61 -6.97 7.54 -5.33
N ARG A 62 -6.10 6.75 -4.70
CA ARG A 62 -5.78 5.40 -5.14
C ARG A 62 -5.46 4.51 -3.95
N VAL A 63 -6.08 3.33 -3.90
CA VAL A 63 -5.68 2.26 -2.99
C VAL A 63 -4.98 1.16 -3.79
N GLU A 64 -3.78 0.78 -3.35
CA GLU A 64 -3.00 -0.31 -3.94
C GLU A 64 -2.69 -1.35 -2.85
N SER A 65 -2.85 -2.63 -3.16
CA SER A 65 -2.55 -3.72 -2.23
C SER A 65 -1.57 -4.72 -2.84
N CYS A 66 -0.78 -5.39 -2.00
CA CYS A 66 0.06 -6.50 -2.45
C CYS A 66 -0.80 -7.74 -2.80
N PHE A 67 -0.15 -8.79 -3.31
CA PHE A 67 -0.81 -10.07 -3.63
C PHE A 67 -1.16 -10.93 -2.40
N GLY A 68 -1.10 -10.35 -1.19
CA GLY A 68 -1.34 -11.03 0.07
C GLY A 68 -2.70 -11.75 0.11
N ARG A 69 -3.78 -11.05 -0.28
CA ARG A 69 -5.15 -11.58 -0.42
C ARG A 69 -5.24 -12.82 -1.31
N SER A 70 -4.33 -12.98 -2.27
CA SER A 70 -4.28 -14.10 -3.22
C SER A 70 -3.51 -15.32 -2.72
N GLY A 71 -3.11 -15.37 -1.45
CA GLY A 71 -2.47 -16.58 -0.89
C GLY A 71 -0.95 -16.50 -0.70
N CYS A 72 -0.33 -15.31 -0.69
CA CYS A 72 1.10 -15.16 -0.35
C CYS A 72 1.52 -15.90 0.96
N PRO A 73 2.59 -16.69 0.99
CA PRO A 73 3.04 -17.39 2.20
C PRO A 73 3.72 -16.47 3.23
N ASN A 74 4.17 -15.28 2.82
CA ASN A 74 4.92 -14.37 3.69
C ASN A 74 4.05 -13.44 4.54
N ARG A 75 2.71 -13.57 4.49
CA ARG A 75 1.79 -12.70 5.24
C ARG A 75 2.09 -12.75 6.73
N ALA A 76 2.27 -11.60 7.35
CA ALA A 76 2.31 -11.47 8.81
C ALA A 76 0.90 -11.39 9.38
N VAL A 77 -0.02 -10.76 8.65
CA VAL A 77 -1.46 -10.69 8.96
C VAL A 77 -2.28 -10.91 7.71
N GLN A 78 -3.57 -11.21 7.88
CA GLN A 78 -4.52 -11.23 6.79
C GLN A 78 -5.30 -9.92 6.82
N SER A 79 -4.96 -8.97 5.93
CA SER A 79 -5.67 -7.68 5.86
C SER A 79 -7.12 -7.82 5.35
N GLY A 80 -7.48 -8.99 4.79
CA GLY A 80 -8.82 -9.30 4.31
C GLY A 80 -9.33 -8.26 3.32
N ASP A 81 -10.50 -7.69 3.60
CA ASP A 81 -11.17 -6.70 2.75
C ASP A 81 -10.82 -5.25 3.13
N LEU A 82 -9.67 -4.99 3.78
CA LEU A 82 -9.27 -3.64 4.20
C LEU A 82 -9.19 -2.67 3.02
N SER A 83 -8.68 -3.13 1.87
CA SER A 83 -8.64 -2.32 0.64
C SER A 83 -10.04 -1.94 0.15
N ASP A 84 -10.99 -2.87 0.22
CA ASP A 84 -12.36 -2.66 -0.26
C ASP A 84 -13.10 -1.66 0.63
N ASP A 85 -12.89 -1.73 1.95
CA ASP A 85 -13.47 -0.78 2.90
C ASP A 85 -12.87 0.62 2.77
N LEU A 86 -11.54 0.71 2.55
CA LEU A 86 -10.89 1.99 2.28
C LEU A 86 -11.39 2.64 0.99
N GLU A 87 -11.57 1.88 -0.08
CA GLU A 87 -12.16 2.38 -1.33
C GLU A 87 -13.59 2.89 -1.11
N LYS A 88 -14.42 2.16 -0.34
CA LYS A 88 -15.77 2.62 0.05
C LYS A 88 -15.72 3.93 0.85
N HIS A 89 -14.77 4.08 1.76
CA HIS A 89 -14.63 5.31 2.55
C HIS A 89 -14.14 6.49 1.70
N LEU A 90 -13.16 6.27 0.81
CA LEU A 90 -12.58 7.31 -0.03
C LEU A 90 -13.55 7.80 -1.11
N SER A 91 -14.33 6.90 -1.71
CA SER A 91 -15.34 7.25 -2.72
C SER A 91 -16.39 8.25 -2.23
N ARG A 92 -16.61 8.34 -0.90
CA ARG A 92 -17.55 9.28 -0.28
C ARG A 92 -16.95 10.67 0.00
N ARG A 93 -15.63 10.86 -0.12
CA ARG A 93 -14.92 12.09 0.30
C ARG A 93 -14.76 13.16 -0.81
N ASN A 94 -15.26 12.89 -2.02
CA ASN A 94 -15.18 13.78 -3.20
C ASN A 94 -13.78 14.39 -3.44
N LEU A 95 -12.73 13.57 -3.27
CA LEU A 95 -11.33 14.03 -3.33
C LEU A 95 -10.94 14.60 -4.69
N LYS A 96 -11.58 14.14 -5.77
CA LYS A 96 -11.38 14.69 -7.12
C LYS A 96 -11.69 16.17 -7.18
N ALA A 97 -12.90 16.57 -6.78
CA ALA A 97 -13.31 17.97 -6.80
C ALA A 97 -12.45 18.80 -5.85
N PHE A 98 -12.21 18.27 -4.65
CA PHE A 98 -11.35 18.90 -3.66
C PHE A 98 -9.94 19.26 -4.19
N LEU A 99 -9.31 18.33 -4.91
CA LEU A 99 -7.99 18.52 -5.51
C LEU A 99 -8.04 19.47 -6.70
N LYS A 100 -9.08 19.37 -7.54
CA LYS A 100 -9.26 20.23 -8.71
C LYS A 100 -9.29 21.71 -8.33
N ASP A 101 -9.90 22.06 -7.21
CA ASP A 101 -9.95 23.44 -6.71
C ASP A 101 -8.60 23.97 -6.18
N ARG A 102 -7.61 23.09 -5.99
CA ARG A 102 -6.32 23.42 -5.35
C ARG A 102 -5.12 23.30 -6.28
N VAL A 103 -5.17 22.39 -7.24
CA VAL A 103 -4.09 22.16 -8.19
C VAL A 103 -4.11 23.28 -9.24
N GLN A 104 -2.92 23.74 -9.64
CA GLN A 104 -2.79 24.65 -10.77
C GLN A 104 -2.83 23.86 -12.07
N GLY A 105 -3.83 24.14 -12.91
CA GLY A 105 -4.03 23.46 -14.20
C GLY A 105 -4.80 22.13 -14.05
N GLU A 106 -4.64 21.26 -15.04
CA GLU A 106 -5.37 19.98 -15.07
C GLU A 106 -4.90 19.01 -13.98
N LEU A 107 -5.87 18.34 -13.36
CA LEU A 107 -5.62 17.32 -12.37
C LEU A 107 -5.01 16.07 -13.03
N LYS A 108 -3.86 15.65 -12.50
CA LYS A 108 -3.08 14.48 -12.96
C LYS A 108 -2.96 13.41 -11.87
N PHE A 109 -2.65 12.17 -12.25
CA PHE A 109 -2.51 11.02 -11.33
C PHE A 109 -1.55 11.23 -10.16
N HIS A 110 -0.50 12.04 -10.32
CA HIS A 110 0.46 12.27 -9.24
C HIS A 110 -0.07 13.16 -8.11
N HIS A 111 -1.24 13.79 -8.29
CA HIS A 111 -1.96 14.52 -7.26
C HIS A 111 -2.90 13.64 -6.44
N GLU A 112 -3.18 12.40 -6.86
CA GLU A 112 -4.06 11.50 -6.11
C GLU A 112 -3.49 11.20 -4.73
N PHE A 113 -4.37 11.18 -3.73
CA PHE A 113 -4.01 10.68 -2.40
C PHE A 113 -3.84 9.17 -2.45
N ARG A 114 -2.63 8.68 -2.17
CA ARG A 114 -2.28 7.25 -2.31
C ARG A 114 -2.26 6.54 -0.97
N ILE A 115 -2.99 5.44 -0.88
CA ILE A 115 -2.91 4.47 0.21
C ILE A 115 -2.32 3.17 -0.35
N SER A 116 -1.31 2.61 0.31
CA SER A 116 -0.69 1.35 -0.10
C SER A 116 -0.63 0.35 1.06
N ILE A 117 -1.04 -0.88 0.79
CA ILE A 117 -1.27 -1.93 1.79
C ILE A 117 -0.41 -3.15 1.48
N SER A 118 0.38 -3.59 2.45
CA SER A 118 1.14 -4.84 2.38
C SER A 118 0.91 -5.68 3.62
N ASP A 119 0.59 -6.96 3.46
CA ASP A 119 0.32 -7.89 4.56
C ASP A 119 1.57 -8.28 5.38
N CYS A 120 2.77 -7.84 4.98
CA CYS A 120 4.02 -8.14 5.66
C CYS A 120 5.11 -7.11 5.38
N PRO A 121 6.23 -7.14 6.14
CA PRO A 121 7.37 -6.24 5.98
C PRO A 121 8.10 -6.29 4.63
N ASN A 122 7.88 -7.32 3.80
CA ASN A 122 8.42 -7.35 2.42
C ASN A 122 7.84 -6.22 1.54
N ALA A 123 6.71 -5.63 1.94
CA ALA A 123 6.25 -4.35 1.43
C ALA A 123 6.10 -4.28 -0.11
N CYS A 124 5.61 -5.35 -0.75
CA CYS A 124 5.61 -5.48 -2.22
C CYS A 124 4.80 -4.39 -2.95
N SER A 125 3.81 -3.79 -2.30
CA SER A 125 2.99 -2.67 -2.80
C SER A 125 3.63 -1.29 -2.57
N GLN A 126 4.84 -1.24 -2.02
CA GLN A 126 5.61 -0.03 -1.76
C GLN A 126 4.93 0.99 -0.81
N PRO A 127 4.45 0.57 0.37
CA PRO A 127 3.82 1.46 1.36
C PRO A 127 4.70 2.63 1.82
N GLN A 128 6.03 2.48 1.78
CA GLN A 128 6.99 3.50 2.23
C GLN A 128 6.98 4.77 1.37
N ILE A 129 6.39 4.74 0.17
CA ILE A 129 6.36 5.88 -0.77
C ILE A 129 4.94 6.36 -1.09
N ALA A 130 3.95 5.92 -0.33
CA ALA A 130 2.56 6.33 -0.42
C ALA A 130 2.24 7.41 0.64
N ASP A 131 1.18 8.20 0.41
CA ASP A 131 0.74 9.19 1.40
C ASP A 131 0.37 8.49 2.72
N VAL A 132 -0.26 7.32 2.66
CA VAL A 132 -0.42 6.40 3.80
C VAL A 132 0.01 4.99 3.41
N GLY A 133 0.95 4.43 4.15
CA GLY A 133 1.40 3.05 4.03
C GLY A 133 0.88 2.18 5.17
N ILE A 134 0.48 0.95 4.87
CA ILE A 134 0.03 -0.04 5.84
C ILE A 134 0.90 -1.28 5.68
N ILE A 135 1.55 -1.71 6.76
CA ILE A 135 2.39 -2.91 6.78
C ILE A 135 1.89 -3.86 7.88
N GLY A 136 1.45 -5.04 7.47
CA GLY A 136 1.08 -6.11 8.39
C GLY A 136 2.24 -6.52 9.29
N ALA A 137 1.94 -6.73 10.57
CA ALA A 137 2.92 -7.04 11.59
C ALA A 137 2.37 -8.05 12.59
N CYS A 138 3.20 -9.02 12.96
CA CYS A 138 2.95 -9.99 14.02
C CYS A 138 4.24 -10.18 14.82
N THR A 139 4.19 -9.83 16.10
CA THR A 139 5.32 -9.96 17.02
C THR A 139 5.41 -11.39 17.56
N PRO A 140 6.59 -12.02 17.61
CA PRO A 140 6.75 -13.29 18.31
C PRO A 140 6.82 -13.07 19.82
N SER A 141 6.26 -13.98 20.59
CA SER A 141 6.36 -14.06 22.06
C SER A 141 6.63 -15.50 22.47
N VAL A 142 7.25 -15.70 23.63
CA VAL A 142 7.46 -17.04 24.20
C VAL A 142 6.19 -17.45 24.94
N GLY A 143 5.54 -18.51 24.47
CA GLY A 143 4.36 -19.10 25.06
C GLY A 143 4.71 -20.13 26.15
N PRO A 144 3.71 -20.88 26.63
CA PRO A 144 3.89 -21.85 27.71
C PRO A 144 4.57 -23.15 27.28
N GLU A 145 4.54 -23.50 25.99
CA GLU A 145 5.06 -24.77 25.51
C GLU A 145 6.60 -24.82 25.56
N PRO A 146 7.20 -25.90 26.08
CA PRO A 146 8.64 -25.99 26.29
C PRO A 146 9.41 -25.99 24.97
N CYS A 147 10.53 -25.26 24.94
CA CYS A 147 11.41 -25.25 23.77
C CYS A 147 12.21 -26.54 23.69
N THR A 148 12.35 -27.08 22.48
CA THR A 148 13.22 -28.24 22.19
C THR A 148 14.62 -27.83 21.75
N ALA A 149 14.93 -26.53 21.73
CA ALA A 149 16.18 -25.95 21.23
C ALA A 149 16.57 -26.38 19.80
N CYS A 150 15.60 -26.73 18.94
CA CYS A 150 15.84 -27.26 17.60
C CYS A 150 16.46 -26.26 16.59
N GLY A 151 16.44 -24.95 16.89
CA GLY A 151 17.04 -23.93 16.03
C GLY A 151 16.20 -23.45 14.83
N ALA A 152 15.06 -24.08 14.51
CA ALA A 152 14.26 -23.73 13.33
C ALA A 152 13.84 -22.24 13.26
N CYS A 153 13.53 -21.62 14.40
CA CYS A 153 13.20 -20.20 14.48
C CYS A 153 14.40 -19.27 14.20
N VAL A 154 15.62 -19.71 14.54
CA VAL A 154 16.86 -18.99 14.26
C VAL A 154 17.17 -19.07 12.77
N GLU A 155 17.08 -20.27 12.18
CA GLU A 155 17.35 -20.51 10.76
C GLU A 155 16.41 -19.72 9.83
N THR A 156 15.12 -19.64 10.16
CA THR A 156 14.14 -18.92 9.33
C THR A 156 14.26 -17.39 9.45
N CYS A 157 14.88 -16.87 10.52
CA CYS A 157 14.92 -15.44 10.79
C CYS A 157 16.00 -14.74 9.94
N ARG A 158 15.58 -14.15 8.82
CA ARG A 158 16.46 -13.39 7.91
C ARG A 158 17.16 -12.20 8.57
N GLU A 159 16.56 -11.65 9.62
CA GLU A 159 17.08 -10.49 10.35
C GLU A 159 18.05 -10.89 11.47
N GLN A 160 18.27 -12.20 11.68
CA GLN A 160 19.07 -12.73 12.79
C GLN A 160 18.62 -12.17 14.15
N ALA A 161 17.30 -11.98 14.30
CA ALA A 161 16.67 -11.38 15.47
C ALA A 161 16.35 -12.42 16.55
N ILE A 162 16.65 -13.70 16.35
CA ILE A 162 16.36 -14.77 17.31
C ILE A 162 17.65 -15.47 17.66
N LEU A 163 17.88 -15.64 18.96
CA LEU A 163 18.98 -16.40 19.54
C LEU A 163 18.41 -17.48 20.46
N LEU A 164 19.10 -18.60 20.61
CA LEU A 164 18.82 -19.55 21.68
C LEU A 164 19.72 -19.25 22.88
N ARG A 165 19.13 -19.03 24.05
CA ARG A 165 19.82 -18.87 25.33
C ARG A 165 19.14 -19.72 26.39
N ASP A 166 19.93 -20.46 27.16
CA ASP A 166 19.44 -21.34 28.23
C ASP A 166 18.32 -22.28 27.76
N GLY A 167 18.42 -22.77 26.52
CA GLY A 167 17.45 -23.67 25.91
C GLY A 167 16.17 -23.01 25.36
N ALA A 168 16.01 -21.68 25.43
CA ALA A 168 14.82 -20.96 24.98
C ALA A 168 15.12 -19.86 23.93
N PRO A 169 14.15 -19.51 23.07
CA PRO A 169 14.34 -18.44 22.10
C PRO A 169 14.23 -17.06 22.76
N VAL A 170 15.22 -16.21 22.49
CA VAL A 170 15.26 -14.80 22.88
C VAL A 170 15.19 -13.94 21.62
N VAL A 171 14.23 -13.02 21.59
CA VAL A 171 14.01 -12.13 20.44
C VAL A 171 14.69 -10.79 20.67
N ASP A 172 15.65 -10.45 19.81
CA ASP A 172 16.19 -9.10 19.68
C ASP A 172 15.16 -8.20 18.99
N ARG A 173 14.48 -7.38 19.79
CA ARG A 173 13.42 -6.48 19.32
C ARG A 173 13.93 -5.38 18.39
N ALA A 174 15.21 -5.00 18.48
CA ALA A 174 15.78 -3.98 17.61
C ALA A 174 15.99 -4.47 16.17
N LYS A 175 16.18 -5.78 15.99
CA LYS A 175 16.31 -6.41 14.66
C LYS A 175 15.01 -6.98 14.11
N CYS A 176 14.06 -7.30 14.98
CA CYS A 176 12.82 -7.96 14.59
C CYS A 176 11.92 -7.05 13.74
N LEU A 177 11.67 -7.42 12.49
CA LEU A 177 10.72 -6.70 11.61
C LEU A 177 9.24 -7.05 11.83
N HIS A 178 8.93 -7.92 12.80
CA HIS A 178 7.57 -8.37 13.11
C HIS A 178 6.88 -9.12 11.94
N CYS A 179 7.63 -9.97 11.23
CA CYS A 179 7.10 -10.76 10.10
C CYS A 179 6.38 -12.06 10.50
N GLY A 180 6.48 -12.48 11.77
CA GLY A 180 5.84 -13.68 12.31
C GLY A 180 6.38 -15.04 11.82
N GLN A 181 7.33 -15.09 10.87
CA GLN A 181 7.76 -16.36 10.24
C GLN A 181 8.33 -17.39 11.24
N CYS A 182 9.01 -16.92 12.27
CA CYS A 182 9.53 -17.77 13.35
C CYS A 182 8.46 -18.49 14.17
N ILE A 183 7.24 -17.94 14.25
CA ILE A 183 6.09 -18.54 14.93
C ILE A 183 5.67 -19.79 14.15
N THR A 184 5.42 -19.62 12.85
CA THR A 184 5.04 -20.72 11.95
C THR A 184 6.11 -21.81 11.86
N ALA A 185 7.39 -21.42 11.93
CA ALA A 185 8.51 -22.36 11.86
C ALA A 185 8.76 -23.14 13.17
N CYS A 186 8.14 -22.76 14.30
CA CYS A 186 8.41 -23.38 15.60
C CYS A 186 7.61 -24.68 15.75
N PRO A 187 8.24 -25.87 15.67
CA PRO A 187 7.51 -27.14 15.69
C PRO A 187 6.96 -27.48 17.09
N SER A 188 7.56 -26.94 18.15
CA SER A 188 7.12 -27.15 19.53
C SER A 188 5.99 -26.20 19.95
N GLY A 189 5.66 -25.20 19.14
CA GLY A 189 4.67 -24.18 19.53
C GLY A 189 5.15 -23.22 20.63
N THR A 190 6.44 -23.23 20.98
CA THR A 190 7.01 -22.34 22.01
C THR A 190 6.93 -20.87 21.61
N LEU A 191 7.11 -20.55 20.33
CA LEU A 191 6.87 -19.20 19.84
C LEU A 191 5.42 -19.07 19.41
N VAL A 192 4.74 -18.08 19.98
CA VAL A 192 3.33 -17.74 19.69
C VAL A 192 3.21 -16.29 19.21
N ALA A 193 2.06 -15.95 18.64
CA ALA A 193 1.75 -14.58 18.28
C ALA A 193 1.53 -13.71 19.54
N GLY A 194 2.23 -12.58 19.61
CA GLY A 194 1.96 -11.48 20.53
C GLY A 194 1.00 -10.48 19.89
N LEU A 195 1.41 -9.20 19.84
CA LEU A 195 0.70 -8.17 19.09
C LEU A 195 0.63 -8.52 17.60
N SER A 196 -0.56 -8.38 17.02
CA SER A 196 -0.85 -8.65 15.61
C SER A 196 -1.76 -7.55 15.07
N GLY A 197 -1.42 -7.01 13.90
CA GLY A 197 -2.15 -5.90 13.29
C GLY A 197 -1.31 -5.21 12.22
N HIS A 198 -1.36 -3.88 12.20
CA HIS A 198 -0.80 -3.05 11.14
C HIS A 198 0.10 -1.95 11.73
N ARG A 199 1.30 -1.83 11.18
CA ARG A 199 2.16 -0.65 11.30
C ARG A 199 1.70 0.37 10.27
N ILE A 200 1.56 1.62 10.67
CA ILE A 200 1.07 2.70 9.79
C ILE A 200 2.20 3.68 9.50
N LEU A 201 2.39 3.99 8.23
CA LEU A 201 3.38 4.95 7.74
C LEU A 201 2.68 6.13 7.07
N VAL A 202 3.21 7.34 7.25
CA VAL A 202 2.58 8.57 6.75
C VAL A 202 3.53 9.51 5.99
N GLY A 203 2.99 10.09 4.92
CA GLY A 203 3.59 11.17 4.15
C GLY A 203 4.62 10.75 3.10
N GLY A 204 4.69 9.48 2.71
CA GLY A 204 5.59 9.05 1.64
C GLY A 204 5.19 9.64 0.29
N LYS A 205 6.18 9.97 -0.54
CA LYS A 205 5.96 10.36 -1.93
C LYS A 205 7.19 10.12 -2.80
N LEU A 206 6.94 9.88 -4.08
CA LEU A 206 7.93 10.06 -5.14
C LEU A 206 7.68 11.36 -5.88
N GLY A 207 8.59 11.71 -6.79
CA GLY A 207 8.52 12.90 -7.63
C GLY A 207 9.82 13.69 -7.57
N ARG A 208 9.75 14.98 -7.89
CA ARG A 208 10.91 15.89 -7.89
C ARG A 208 11.62 15.97 -6.52
N HIS A 209 10.85 15.84 -5.45
CA HIS A 209 11.36 15.82 -4.07
C HIS A 209 10.81 14.55 -3.40
N PRO A 210 11.52 13.41 -3.50
CA PRO A 210 11.08 12.16 -2.90
C PRO A 210 11.22 12.21 -1.38
N ARG A 211 10.32 11.51 -0.68
CA ARG A 211 10.29 11.40 0.78
C ARG A 211 9.79 10.00 1.15
N LEU A 212 10.48 9.34 2.08
CA LEU A 212 9.98 8.11 2.69
C LEU A 212 8.95 8.44 3.76
N ALA A 213 7.92 7.62 3.86
CA ALA A 213 6.91 7.74 4.90
C ALA A 213 7.52 7.50 6.28
N GLU A 214 7.02 8.23 7.28
CA GLU A 214 7.40 8.07 8.68
C GLU A 214 6.45 7.10 9.36
N GLU A 215 6.98 6.19 10.17
CA GLU A 215 6.18 5.23 10.91
C GLU A 215 5.61 5.83 12.20
N LEU A 216 4.30 5.64 12.39
CA LEU A 216 3.59 5.93 13.63
C LEU A 216 3.85 4.83 14.65
N ALA A 217 3.90 5.20 15.93
CA ALA A 217 4.20 4.25 17.00
C ALA A 217 3.09 3.19 17.16
N GLY A 218 3.49 1.92 17.17
CA GLY A 218 2.64 0.80 17.58
C GLY A 218 2.23 -0.14 16.45
N ILE A 219 1.46 -1.16 16.85
CA ILE A 219 0.81 -2.12 15.95
C ILE A 219 -0.68 -1.99 16.22
N HIS A 220 -1.42 -1.61 15.20
CA HIS A 220 -2.83 -1.25 15.32
C HIS A 220 -3.71 -2.36 14.75
N ASP A 221 -4.77 -2.73 15.47
CA ASP A 221 -5.80 -3.60 14.92
C ASP A 221 -6.49 -2.94 13.71
N ARG A 222 -7.42 -3.67 13.08
CA ARG A 222 -8.13 -3.20 11.88
C ARG A 222 -8.89 -1.89 12.14
N GLU A 223 -9.57 -1.78 13.28
CA GLU A 223 -10.42 -0.64 13.58
C GLU A 223 -9.59 0.61 13.85
N ALA A 224 -8.53 0.47 14.64
CA ALA A 224 -7.56 1.52 14.90
C ALA A 224 -6.87 1.98 13.61
N ALA A 225 -6.46 1.05 12.73
CA ALA A 225 -5.89 1.40 11.43
C ALA A 225 -6.87 2.24 10.58
N LEU A 226 -8.14 1.83 10.48
CA LEU A 226 -9.17 2.59 9.77
C LEU A 226 -9.39 3.99 10.37
N ARG A 227 -9.41 4.11 11.70
CA ARG A 227 -9.51 5.40 12.40
C ARG A 227 -8.32 6.31 12.08
N ILE A 228 -7.09 5.80 12.16
CA ILE A 228 -5.88 6.57 11.85
C ILE A 228 -5.90 7.07 10.40
N ILE A 229 -6.29 6.22 9.45
CA ILE A 229 -6.39 6.61 8.04
C ILE A 229 -7.44 7.70 7.84
N LYS A 230 -8.57 7.62 8.55
CA LYS A 230 -9.60 8.65 8.54
C LYS A 230 -9.03 9.99 9.01
N LEU A 231 -8.28 10.00 10.11
CA LEU A 231 -7.61 11.20 10.64
C LEU A 231 -6.60 11.78 9.64
N CYS A 232 -5.81 10.92 8.98
CA CYS A 232 -4.88 11.34 7.92
C CYS A 232 -5.61 12.04 6.78
N LEU A 233 -6.75 11.49 6.34
CA LEU A 233 -7.58 12.08 5.28
C LEU A 233 -8.21 13.40 5.72
N ASP A 234 -8.74 13.47 6.94
CA ASP A 234 -9.33 14.69 7.50
C ASP A 234 -8.27 15.80 7.59
N SER A 235 -7.07 15.47 8.07
CA SER A 235 -5.92 16.37 8.11
C SER A 235 -5.48 16.83 6.70
N PHE A 236 -5.41 15.90 5.75
CA PHE A 236 -5.11 16.22 4.35
C PHE A 236 -6.11 17.22 3.77
N GLN A 237 -7.42 16.97 3.94
CA GLN A 237 -8.46 17.86 3.40
C GLN A 237 -8.45 19.23 4.09
N LYS A 238 -8.19 19.27 5.39
CA LYS A 238 -8.13 20.50 6.18
C LYS A 238 -6.93 21.37 5.83
N HIS A 239 -5.77 20.76 5.57
CA HIS A 239 -4.50 21.50 5.52
C HIS A 239 -3.87 21.60 4.13
N CYS A 240 -4.33 20.87 3.11
CA CYS A 240 -3.76 20.94 1.76
C CYS A 240 -3.94 22.33 1.14
N LYS A 241 -2.81 22.93 0.75
CA LYS A 241 -2.75 24.19 -0.02
C LYS A 241 -2.12 23.90 -1.37
N LYS A 242 -2.61 24.55 -2.44
CA LYS A 242 -1.98 24.50 -3.78
C LYS A 242 -1.69 23.08 -4.32
N GLY A 243 -2.46 22.07 -3.91
CA GLY A 243 -2.26 20.69 -4.34
C GLY A 243 -1.07 19.97 -3.71
N GLU A 244 -0.59 20.44 -2.54
CA GLU A 244 0.46 19.76 -1.75
C GLU A 244 0.14 18.28 -1.52
N ARG A 245 1.17 17.44 -1.61
CA ARG A 245 1.10 16.03 -1.19
C ARG A 245 1.10 15.92 0.33
N PHE A 246 0.58 14.82 0.86
CA PHE A 246 0.39 14.70 2.31
C PHE A 246 1.69 14.80 3.10
N GLY A 247 2.80 14.28 2.55
CA GLY A 247 4.13 14.45 3.13
C GLY A 247 4.57 15.92 3.26
N GLU A 248 4.26 16.76 2.28
CA GLU A 248 4.61 18.20 2.30
C GLU A 248 3.77 18.94 3.34
N ILE A 249 2.51 18.53 3.51
CA ILE A 249 1.65 19.05 4.56
C ILE A 249 2.22 18.70 5.93
N ILE A 250 2.61 17.43 6.15
CA ILE A 250 3.22 16.95 7.40
C ILE A 250 4.47 17.75 7.76
N GLU A 251 5.38 17.94 6.79
CA GLU A 251 6.60 18.73 6.98
C GLU A 251 6.28 20.19 7.33
N ARG A 252 5.33 20.80 6.60
CA ARG A 252 4.95 22.20 6.80
C ARG A 252 4.29 22.45 8.15
N ILE A 253 3.43 21.55 8.62
CA ILE A 253 2.75 21.71 9.91
C ILE A 253 3.65 21.32 11.08
N GLY A 254 4.83 20.74 10.83
CA GLY A 254 5.82 20.36 11.85
C GLY A 254 5.36 19.25 12.80
N SER A 255 4.29 18.52 12.45
CA SER A 255 3.49 17.79 13.44
C SER A 255 2.87 16.49 12.92
N GLY A 256 3.65 15.70 12.17
CA GLY A 256 3.25 14.36 11.75
C GLY A 256 3.11 13.37 12.91
N ARG A 257 4.02 13.47 13.90
CA ARG A 257 3.99 12.62 15.11
C ARG A 257 3.03 13.14 16.18
N LYS A 258 3.22 14.36 16.69
CA LYS A 258 2.48 14.85 17.87
C LYS A 258 0.97 14.93 17.68
N THR A 259 0.47 15.46 16.57
CA THR A 259 -0.98 15.67 16.39
C THR A 259 -1.76 14.36 16.22
N LEU A 260 -1.19 13.37 15.53
CA LEU A 260 -1.85 12.09 15.28
C LEU A 260 -1.70 11.12 16.47
N GLU A 261 -0.59 11.21 17.21
CA GLU A 261 -0.37 10.47 18.47
C GLU A 261 -1.28 10.99 19.59
N GLU A 262 -1.43 12.31 19.76
CA GLU A 262 -2.33 12.88 20.78
C GLU A 262 -3.81 12.57 20.52
N GLU A 263 -4.26 12.58 19.25
CA GLU A 263 -5.64 12.22 18.88
C GLU A 263 -5.91 10.69 18.91
N SER A 264 -4.87 9.85 18.80
CA SER A 264 -5.01 8.38 18.87
C SER A 264 -4.79 7.81 20.29
N SER A 265 -4.11 8.54 21.17
CA SER A 265 -3.89 8.18 22.58
C SER A 265 -5.05 8.61 23.50
N ALA A 266 -5.93 9.48 23.03
CA ALA A 266 -7.05 10.03 23.79
C ALA A 266 -8.34 9.18 23.71
N SER A 267 -8.24 7.87 23.41
CA SER A 267 -9.37 6.94 23.35
C SER A 267 -9.00 5.56 23.84
#